data_AF-A0A9X3I549-F1
#
_entry.id   AF-A0A9X3I549-F1
#
_cell.length_a   1.000
_cell.length_b   1.000
_cell.length_c   1.000
_cell.angle_alpha   90.00
_cell.angle_beta   90.00
_cell.angle_gamma   90.00
#
_symmetry.space_group_name_H-M   'P 1'
#
loop_
_entity.id
_entity.type
_entity.pdbx_description
1 polymer ?
#
loop_
_entity_poly.entity_id
_entity_poly.type
_entity_poly.pdbx_seq_one_letter_code
_entity_poly.pdbx_strand_id
1 'polypeptide(L)'
;MRYRTPRFFTLHRALTAAVLGIVLIATACATSGEPQSASGSSTGLSNMEQTQELAGPGTRCGTVTFASGTPGSVVVQSGAMSCTAAVALINRYFTDPSLVRQGNTNSAVFDGWTCVSPTAVAAEIAGYGTKCESNDATLIVVPQGSGAEAPTPSGPACTAEAISADLGQPIIVPPRCYDGWAHVTWSAVGDGSGLAHIVGGKWALYTAFPTMKCPDEARADGVPEAELGNFTMCARDSQGEAAGDGAGDLGLSVPITRPACDGLGIVVVYSATNPGSYATEVGNALAAHPGAKYLRTDGSCPSLRQQSDEGNPIYAVYKPAGYSQSEVCAAVRRENDDAYGKWLDMTTDPQVIVSC
;
A
#
# COMPACT_ATOMS: atom_id res chain seq x y z
N MET A 1 16.01 -18.70 -47.93
CA MET A 1 17.03 -19.48 -47.20
C MET A 1 16.54 -19.73 -45.78
N ARG A 2 16.91 -20.88 -45.23
CA ARG A 2 16.31 -21.65 -44.13
C ARG A 2 16.12 -20.94 -42.76
N TYR A 3 14.95 -21.18 -42.16
CA TYR A 3 14.63 -21.00 -40.73
C TYR A 3 15.55 -21.84 -39.82
N ARG A 4 15.92 -21.32 -38.64
CA ARG A 4 16.51 -22.09 -37.53
C ARG A 4 15.75 -21.81 -36.23
N THR A 5 15.17 -22.88 -35.69
CA THR A 5 14.57 -23.04 -34.36
C THR A 5 15.64 -23.20 -33.27
N PRO A 6 15.44 -22.73 -32.04
CA PRO A 6 16.22 -23.19 -30.89
C PRO A 6 15.55 -24.40 -30.20
N ARG A 7 16.40 -25.35 -29.80
CA ARG A 7 16.06 -26.61 -29.15
C ARG A 7 16.00 -26.45 -27.62
N PHE A 8 15.02 -27.11 -27.02
CA PHE A 8 14.97 -27.48 -25.61
C PHE A 8 16.11 -28.45 -25.25
N PHE A 9 16.75 -28.23 -24.10
CA PHE A 9 17.51 -29.28 -23.41
C PHE A 9 17.11 -29.33 -21.93
N THR A 10 16.45 -30.42 -21.60
CA THR A 10 16.12 -30.94 -20.28
C THR A 10 17.40 -31.38 -19.57
N LEU A 11 17.54 -31.08 -18.27
CA LEU A 11 18.46 -31.79 -17.39
C LEU A 11 17.70 -32.29 -16.15
N HIS A 12 17.45 -33.59 -16.15
CA HIS A 12 17.14 -34.37 -14.95
C HIS A 12 18.40 -34.56 -14.12
N ARG A 13 18.30 -34.37 -12.80
CA ARG A 13 19.11 -35.12 -11.84
C ARG A 13 18.24 -35.60 -10.69
N ALA A 14 18.10 -36.93 -10.65
CA ALA A 14 17.68 -37.71 -9.49
C ALA A 14 18.91 -38.05 -8.62
N LEU A 15 18.69 -38.24 -7.32
CA LEU A 15 19.44 -39.12 -6.38
C LEU A 15 18.59 -39.19 -5.08
N THR A 16 17.92 -40.31 -4.81
CA THR A 16 18.25 -41.34 -3.77
C THR A 16 18.48 -40.76 -2.37
N ALA A 17 17.76 -41.07 -1.28
CA ALA A 17 17.19 -42.29 -0.69
C ALA A 17 17.89 -42.60 0.67
N ALA A 18 17.09 -43.12 1.61
CA ALA A 18 17.45 -43.89 2.82
C ALA A 18 17.86 -43.10 4.09
N VAL A 19 17.57 -43.49 5.35
CA VAL A 19 16.84 -44.62 5.98
C VAL A 19 16.76 -44.35 7.51
N LEU A 20 15.73 -44.93 8.16
CA LEU A 20 15.52 -45.31 9.59
C LEU A 20 16.19 -44.59 10.78
N GLY A 21 15.40 -44.47 11.86
CA GLY A 21 15.92 -44.53 13.23
C GLY A 21 14.86 -44.36 14.32
N ILE A 22 14.23 -45.46 14.75
CA ILE A 22 13.36 -45.58 15.94
C ILE A 22 14.22 -45.64 17.21
N VAL A 23 13.87 -44.91 18.29
CA VAL A 23 14.25 -45.28 19.67
C VAL A 23 13.08 -45.06 20.64
N LEU A 24 12.71 -46.16 21.31
CA LEU A 24 11.85 -46.29 22.49
C LEU A 24 12.69 -46.11 23.76
N ILE A 25 12.22 -45.37 24.77
CA ILE A 25 12.59 -45.53 26.20
C ILE A 25 11.33 -45.14 27.02
N ALA A 26 10.53 -46.09 27.53
CA ALA A 26 10.66 -46.86 28.77
C ALA A 26 10.24 -46.10 30.06
N THR A 27 9.25 -46.70 30.70
CA THR A 27 8.50 -46.39 31.91
C THR A 27 9.32 -46.55 33.20
N ALA A 28 9.01 -45.76 34.24
CA ALA A 28 9.31 -46.10 35.63
C ALA A 28 8.14 -45.74 36.56
N CYS A 29 7.69 -46.74 37.32
CA CYS A 29 6.74 -46.65 38.45
C CYS A 29 7.52 -46.62 39.78
N ALA A 30 6.96 -45.96 40.80
CA ALA A 30 7.07 -46.18 42.27
C ALA A 30 6.95 -44.81 42.99
N THR A 31 6.34 -44.60 44.15
CA THR A 31 5.61 -45.40 45.15
C THR A 31 4.93 -44.41 46.11
N SER A 32 3.85 -44.87 46.74
CA SER A 32 3.01 -44.23 47.77
C SER A 32 3.72 -43.80 49.08
N GLY A 33 3.20 -42.73 49.70
CA GLY A 33 3.44 -42.37 51.11
C GLY A 33 2.64 -41.15 51.58
N GLU A 34 1.48 -41.37 52.21
CA GLU A 34 0.78 -40.46 53.14
C GLU A 34 1.26 -40.74 54.59
N PRO A 35 0.88 -39.97 55.65
CA PRO A 35 0.29 -38.63 55.74
C PRO A 35 1.04 -37.72 56.76
N GLN A 36 0.71 -36.41 56.84
CA GLN A 36 0.50 -35.70 58.11
C GLN A 36 0.04 -34.25 57.93
N SER A 37 -1.04 -33.91 58.64
CA SER A 37 -1.59 -32.57 58.83
C SER A 37 -0.62 -31.68 59.62
N ALA A 38 -0.37 -30.47 59.12
CA ALA A 38 0.03 -29.33 59.93
C ALA A 38 -0.61 -28.07 59.35
N SER A 39 -1.46 -27.44 60.17
CA SER A 39 -2.04 -26.13 59.91
C SER A 39 -0.95 -25.06 60.05
N GLY A 40 -0.68 -24.33 58.96
CA GLY A 40 0.33 -23.27 58.93
C GLY A 40 0.06 -22.34 57.77
N SER A 41 -0.53 -21.19 58.06
CA SER A 41 -0.71 -20.11 57.09
C SER A 41 0.66 -19.62 56.62
N SER A 42 0.97 -19.84 55.34
CA SER A 42 1.98 -19.08 54.64
C SER A 42 1.54 -18.90 53.19
N THR A 43 1.58 -17.65 52.77
CA THR A 43 1.18 -17.09 51.50
C THR A 43 1.77 -17.91 50.35
N GLY A 44 0.91 -18.63 49.63
CA GLY A 44 1.31 -19.43 48.48
C GLY A 44 1.91 -18.54 47.40
N LEU A 45 3.19 -18.76 47.11
CA LEU A 45 3.79 -18.48 45.82
C LEU A 45 3.09 -19.38 44.79
N SER A 46 1.94 -18.92 44.29
CA SER A 46 1.37 -19.47 43.07
C SER A 46 2.29 -19.08 41.93
N ASN A 47 3.16 -20.02 41.57
CA ASN A 47 3.78 -20.13 40.26
C ASN A 47 2.64 -20.25 39.23
N MET A 48 2.02 -19.12 38.87
CA MET A 48 1.24 -19.02 37.66
C MET A 48 2.26 -18.93 36.53
N GLU A 49 2.58 -20.08 35.95
CA GLU A 49 3.12 -20.17 34.61
C GLU A 49 2.02 -19.68 33.67
N GLN A 50 1.85 -18.35 33.60
CA GLN A 50 1.01 -17.72 32.60
C GLN A 50 1.72 -17.97 31.28
N THR A 51 1.19 -18.92 30.50
CA THR A 51 1.43 -18.99 29.07
C THR A 51 1.01 -17.63 28.50
N GLN A 52 1.97 -16.72 28.36
CA GLN A 52 1.68 -15.40 27.79
C GLN A 52 1.18 -15.64 26.37
N GLU A 53 -0.08 -15.25 26.14
CA GLU A 53 -0.68 -15.26 24.82
C GLU A 53 0.21 -14.40 23.90
N LEU A 54 0.64 -15.01 22.79
CA LEU A 54 1.45 -14.31 21.82
C LEU A 54 0.57 -13.28 21.10
N ALA A 55 1.03 -12.03 21.10
CA ALA A 55 0.40 -10.96 20.36
C ALA A 55 0.71 -11.13 18.87
N GLY A 56 -0.34 -11.22 18.06
CA GLY A 56 -0.25 -11.30 16.60
C GLY A 56 -0.20 -9.93 15.92
N PRO A 57 -0.12 -9.91 14.58
CA PRO A 57 -0.10 -8.67 13.80
C PRO A 57 -1.27 -7.74 14.11
N GLY A 58 -1.01 -6.44 14.23
CA GLY A 58 -1.96 -5.39 14.59
C GLY A 58 -2.12 -5.16 16.10
N THR A 59 -1.61 -6.06 16.95
CA THR A 59 -1.77 -5.94 18.42
C THR A 59 -0.95 -4.78 18.98
N ARG A 60 -1.59 -3.93 19.79
CA ARG A 60 -0.93 -2.86 20.55
C ARG A 60 -0.49 -3.36 21.91
N CYS A 61 0.81 -3.37 22.16
CA CYS A 61 1.41 -4.04 23.30
C CYS A 61 1.74 -3.15 24.49
N GLY A 62 1.62 -1.83 24.34
CA GLY A 62 1.85 -0.86 25.40
C GLY A 62 2.39 0.46 24.85
N THR A 63 2.93 1.27 25.75
CA THR A 63 3.55 2.56 25.42
C THR A 63 5.02 2.60 25.81
N VAL A 64 5.78 3.40 25.07
CA VAL A 64 7.19 3.71 25.30
C VAL A 64 7.38 5.21 25.13
N THR A 65 8.47 5.76 25.65
CA THR A 65 8.80 7.17 25.47
C THR A 65 9.96 7.29 24.49
N PHE A 66 9.74 8.02 23.39
CA PHE A 66 10.82 8.35 22.44
C PHE A 66 11.90 9.17 23.14
N ALA A 67 13.11 9.20 22.57
CA ALA A 67 14.18 10.07 23.07
C ALA A 67 13.79 11.56 23.11
N SER A 68 12.82 11.98 22.30
CA SER A 68 12.23 13.33 22.33
C SER A 68 11.33 13.60 23.54
N GLY A 69 11.01 12.59 24.35
CA GLY A 69 10.05 12.68 25.45
C GLY A 69 8.59 12.42 25.05
N THR A 70 8.30 12.24 23.76
CA THR A 70 6.94 11.96 23.27
C THR A 70 6.56 10.50 23.56
N PRO A 71 5.33 10.20 24.02
CA PRO A 71 4.87 8.82 24.12
C PRO A 71 4.59 8.21 22.73
N GLY A 72 4.81 6.90 22.60
CA GLY A 72 4.50 6.12 21.41
C GLY A 72 3.92 4.77 21.79
N SER A 73 3.05 4.21 20.95
CA SER A 73 2.46 2.88 21.14
C SER A 73 3.24 1.83 20.36
N VAL A 74 3.63 0.75 21.03
CA VAL A 74 4.32 -0.40 20.42
C VAL A 74 3.28 -1.31 19.77
N VAL A 75 3.46 -1.61 18.49
CA VAL A 75 2.55 -2.44 17.69
C VAL A 75 3.34 -3.59 17.06
N VAL A 76 2.80 -4.80 17.15
CA VAL A 76 3.29 -5.94 16.38
C VAL A 76 2.82 -5.78 14.95
N GLN A 77 3.71 -5.48 14.00
CA GLN A 77 3.34 -5.30 12.59
C GLN A 77 3.28 -6.64 11.86
N SER A 78 4.19 -7.57 12.17
CA SER A 78 4.21 -8.93 11.62
C SER A 78 4.84 -9.91 12.61
N GLY A 79 4.57 -11.21 12.43
CA GLY A 79 5.01 -12.26 13.34
C GLY A 79 4.15 -12.38 14.60
N ALA A 80 4.66 -13.08 15.61
CA ALA A 80 4.00 -13.25 16.90
C ALA A 80 5.02 -13.14 18.04
N MET A 81 4.73 -12.34 19.05
CA MET A 81 5.58 -12.21 20.24
C MET A 81 4.78 -11.76 21.46
N SER A 82 5.25 -12.00 22.67
CA SER A 82 4.55 -11.48 23.84
C SER A 82 4.67 -9.96 23.93
N CYS A 83 3.60 -9.29 24.37
CA CYS A 83 3.62 -7.83 24.51
C CYS A 83 4.68 -7.33 25.49
N THR A 84 4.95 -8.10 26.56
CA THR A 84 6.05 -7.81 27.49
C THR A 84 7.40 -7.79 26.76
N ALA A 85 7.66 -8.78 25.90
CA ALA A 85 8.90 -8.81 25.12
C ALA A 85 8.98 -7.65 24.12
N ALA A 86 7.87 -7.31 23.47
CA ALA A 86 7.83 -6.23 22.49
C ALA A 86 8.19 -4.87 23.11
N VAL A 87 7.54 -4.53 24.23
CA VAL A 87 7.79 -3.28 24.94
C VAL A 87 9.21 -3.25 25.53
N ALA A 88 9.69 -4.37 26.11
CA ALA A 88 11.03 -4.45 26.66
C ALA A 88 12.13 -4.24 25.59
N LEU A 89 11.94 -4.82 24.40
CA LEU A 89 12.86 -4.65 23.28
C LEU A 89 12.96 -3.20 22.82
N ILE A 90 11.81 -2.55 22.60
CA ILE A 90 11.77 -1.16 22.18
C ILE A 90 12.35 -0.23 23.26
N ASN A 91 12.02 -0.48 24.53
CA ASN A 91 12.60 0.29 25.64
C ASN A 91 14.11 0.17 25.68
N ARG A 92 14.66 -1.05 25.54
CA ARG A 92 16.11 -1.24 25.46
C ARG A 92 16.72 -0.47 24.30
N TYR A 93 16.10 -0.54 23.12
CA TYR A 93 16.55 0.25 21.96
C TYR A 93 16.60 1.75 22.26
N PHE A 94 15.74 2.32 23.11
CA PHE A 94 15.82 3.75 23.46
C PHE A 94 16.75 4.07 24.63
N THR A 95 16.84 3.21 25.63
CA THR A 95 17.48 3.56 26.91
C THR A 95 18.86 2.97 27.11
N ASP A 96 19.27 1.96 26.35
CA ASP A 96 20.56 1.29 26.50
C ASP A 96 21.70 2.13 25.87
N PRO A 97 22.61 2.72 26.67
CA PRO A 97 23.71 3.53 26.17
C PRO A 97 24.85 2.69 25.57
N SER A 98 24.84 1.37 25.78
CA SER A 98 25.88 0.48 25.24
C SER A 98 25.65 0.10 23.78
N LEU A 99 24.44 0.35 23.24
CA LEU A 99 24.12 0.08 21.84
C LEU A 99 24.88 1.05 20.93
N VAL A 100 25.72 0.51 20.05
CA VAL A 100 26.38 1.27 19.00
C VAL A 100 25.34 1.67 17.96
N ARG A 101 25.13 2.98 17.81
CA ARG A 101 24.20 3.56 16.84
C ARG A 101 24.94 4.10 15.63
N GLN A 102 24.36 3.90 14.45
CA GLN A 102 24.94 4.34 13.19
C GLN A 102 23.98 5.25 12.43
N GLY A 103 24.56 6.27 11.79
CA GLY A 103 23.85 7.20 10.91
C GLY A 103 22.87 8.13 11.64
N ASN A 104 22.16 8.92 10.84
CA ASN A 104 21.15 9.87 11.30
C ASN A 104 19.80 9.21 11.68
N THR A 105 19.62 7.93 11.36
CA THR A 105 18.42 7.13 11.72
C THR A 105 18.60 6.35 13.02
N ASN A 106 19.69 6.61 13.77
CA ASN A 106 20.02 5.91 15.02
C ASN A 106 19.97 4.38 14.90
N SER A 107 20.40 3.84 13.75
CA SER A 107 20.33 2.40 13.48
C SER A 107 21.17 1.62 14.48
N ALA A 108 20.60 0.58 15.09
CA ALA A 108 21.32 -0.31 16.00
C ALA A 108 20.95 -1.77 15.75
N VAL A 109 21.92 -2.66 15.93
CA VAL A 109 21.74 -4.11 15.82
C VAL A 109 22.08 -4.76 17.15
N PHE A 110 21.16 -5.53 17.72
CA PHE A 110 21.37 -6.27 18.96
C PHE A 110 20.43 -7.48 19.04
N ASP A 111 20.90 -8.60 19.58
CA ASP A 111 20.12 -9.83 19.79
C ASP A 111 19.35 -10.33 18.55
N GLY A 112 19.92 -10.14 17.35
CA GLY A 112 19.28 -10.53 16.09
C GLY A 112 18.21 -9.54 15.57
N TRP A 113 18.01 -8.41 16.24
CA TRP A 113 17.12 -7.33 15.81
C TRP A 113 17.89 -6.19 15.18
N THR A 114 17.32 -5.62 14.13
CA THR A 114 17.75 -4.35 13.54
C THR A 114 16.68 -3.31 13.80
N CYS A 115 17.04 -2.26 14.53
CA CYS A 115 16.14 -1.19 14.92
C CYS A 115 16.58 0.14 14.31
N VAL A 116 15.62 0.91 13.78
CA VAL A 116 15.84 2.23 13.20
C VAL A 116 14.76 3.21 13.66
N SER A 117 15.16 4.45 13.92
CA SER A 117 14.26 5.59 14.13
C SER A 117 14.47 6.57 12.98
N PRO A 118 13.57 6.59 11.96
CA PRO A 118 13.68 7.53 10.85
C PRO A 118 13.75 8.99 11.33
N THR A 119 14.18 9.89 10.45
CA THR A 119 14.05 11.33 10.69
C THR A 119 12.56 11.70 10.80
N ALA A 120 12.23 12.82 11.46
CA ALA A 120 10.84 13.21 11.70
C ALA A 120 9.96 13.18 10.44
N VAL A 121 10.43 13.74 9.32
CA VAL A 121 9.73 13.73 8.03
C VAL A 121 9.56 12.30 7.49
N ALA A 122 10.60 11.47 7.57
CA ALA A 122 10.50 10.09 7.12
C ALA A 122 9.58 9.24 8.01
N ALA A 123 9.52 9.53 9.31
CA ALA A 123 8.60 8.90 10.24
C ALA A 123 7.14 9.27 9.98
N GLU A 124 6.89 10.52 9.58
CA GLU A 124 5.57 10.99 9.14
C GLU A 124 5.13 10.26 7.86
N ILE A 125 6.00 10.22 6.84
CA ILE A 125 5.72 9.51 5.58
C ILE A 125 5.54 7.99 5.81
N ALA A 126 6.35 7.39 6.68
CA ALA A 126 6.30 5.96 6.94
C ALA A 126 5.17 5.55 7.91
N GLY A 127 4.55 6.52 8.59
CA GLY A 127 3.50 6.27 9.57
C GLY A 127 3.99 5.63 10.87
N TYR A 128 5.29 5.67 11.19
CA TYR A 128 5.86 5.17 12.45
C TYR A 128 7.13 5.94 12.84
N GLY A 129 7.39 6.06 14.14
CA GLY A 129 8.59 6.72 14.69
C GLY A 129 9.80 5.79 14.86
N THR A 130 9.57 4.50 15.08
CA THR A 130 10.64 3.48 15.17
C THR A 130 10.16 2.17 14.57
N LYS A 131 11.05 1.45 13.87
CA LYS A 131 10.83 0.07 13.44
C LYS A 131 11.95 -0.81 13.94
N CYS A 132 11.60 -1.97 14.47
CA CYS A 132 12.54 -3.04 14.81
C CYS A 132 12.14 -4.31 14.07
N GLU A 133 13.10 -4.96 13.44
CA GLU A 133 12.85 -6.12 12.58
C GLU A 133 13.84 -7.24 12.89
N SER A 134 13.34 -8.48 12.89
CA SER A 134 14.08 -9.74 12.99
C SER A 134 13.58 -10.71 11.93
N ASN A 135 14.11 -11.93 11.89
CA ASN A 135 13.60 -12.96 10.97
C ASN A 135 12.17 -13.42 11.28
N ASP A 136 11.72 -13.26 12.54
CA ASP A 136 10.47 -13.86 13.03
C ASP A 136 9.36 -12.82 13.27
N ALA A 137 9.70 -11.55 13.48
CA ALA A 137 8.73 -10.50 13.78
C ALA A 137 9.21 -9.09 13.41
N THR A 138 8.24 -8.22 13.15
CA THR A 138 8.44 -6.77 12.96
C THR A 138 7.61 -5.99 13.97
N LEU A 139 8.23 -5.03 14.63
CA LEU A 139 7.62 -4.09 15.55
C LEU A 139 7.69 -2.68 15.00
N ILE A 140 6.63 -1.90 15.20
CA ILE A 140 6.65 -0.46 14.96
C ILE A 140 6.21 0.30 16.23
N VAL A 141 6.74 1.51 16.39
CA VAL A 141 6.28 2.45 17.40
C VAL A 141 5.60 3.60 16.69
N VAL A 142 4.29 3.75 16.91
CA VAL A 142 3.53 4.86 16.36
C VAL A 142 3.48 5.99 17.38
N PRO A 143 3.84 7.24 17.02
CA PRO A 143 3.69 8.39 17.92
C PRO A 143 2.25 8.46 18.42
N GLN A 144 2.08 8.56 19.74
CA GLN A 144 0.80 9.01 20.26
C GLN A 144 0.78 10.52 20.01
N GLY A 145 0.19 10.90 18.87
CA GLY A 145 -0.30 12.26 18.73
C GLY A 145 -1.17 12.57 19.94
N SER A 146 -1.17 13.82 20.39
CA SER A 146 -1.90 14.37 21.53
C SER A 146 -3.44 14.26 21.43
N GLY A 147 -3.96 13.14 20.93
CA GLY A 147 -5.30 12.67 21.22
C GLY A 147 -5.29 12.08 22.62
N ALA A 148 -5.88 12.82 23.56
CA ALA A 148 -6.43 12.23 24.76
C ALA A 148 -7.12 10.91 24.38
N GLU A 149 -6.91 9.89 25.19
CA GLU A 149 -7.63 8.61 25.14
C GLU A 149 -9.10 8.89 24.85
N ALA A 150 -9.50 8.69 23.59
CA ALA A 150 -10.88 8.89 23.19
C ALA A 150 -11.71 7.92 24.03
N PRO A 151 -12.87 8.35 24.57
CA PRO A 151 -13.78 7.41 25.21
C PRO A 151 -14.04 6.30 24.21
N THR A 152 -13.94 5.04 24.67
CA THR A 152 -14.22 3.84 23.89
C THR A 152 -15.37 4.13 22.93
N PRO A 153 -15.16 4.08 21.60
CA PRO A 153 -16.21 4.49 20.69
C PRO A 153 -17.36 3.52 20.91
N SER A 154 -18.49 4.06 21.38
CA SER A 154 -19.80 3.41 21.35
C SER A 154 -20.31 3.35 19.90
N GLY A 155 -19.41 3.06 18.97
CA GLY A 155 -19.66 2.91 17.55
C GLY A 155 -19.98 1.46 17.21
N PRO A 156 -20.59 1.23 16.04
CA PRO A 156 -20.86 -0.11 15.54
C PRO A 156 -19.55 -0.90 15.41
N ALA A 157 -19.62 -2.20 15.71
CA ALA A 157 -18.48 -3.09 15.55
C ALA A 157 -17.97 -3.05 14.10
N CYS A 158 -16.65 -3.10 13.92
CA CYS A 158 -16.04 -3.20 12.60
C CYS A 158 -16.03 -4.66 12.14
N THR A 159 -17.20 -5.18 11.77
CA THR A 159 -17.35 -6.53 11.17
C THR A 159 -18.02 -6.42 9.81
N ALA A 160 -17.82 -7.44 8.97
CA ALA A 160 -18.45 -7.50 7.65
C ALA A 160 -19.99 -7.39 7.77
N GLU A 161 -20.59 -8.03 8.78
CA GLU A 161 -22.03 -8.05 9.01
C GLU A 161 -22.56 -6.67 9.42
N ALA A 162 -21.90 -6.01 10.37
CA ALA A 162 -22.31 -4.69 10.85
C ALA A 162 -22.22 -3.64 9.75
N ILE A 163 -21.11 -3.64 9.00
CA ILE A 163 -20.93 -2.73 7.86
C ILE A 163 -21.93 -3.06 6.74
N SER A 164 -22.16 -4.33 6.44
CA SER A 164 -23.13 -4.74 5.41
C SER A 164 -24.55 -4.28 5.74
N ALA A 165 -24.93 -4.38 7.02
CA ALA A 165 -26.24 -3.98 7.51
C ALA A 165 -26.47 -2.47 7.36
N ASP A 166 -25.44 -1.66 7.62
CA ASP A 166 -25.53 -0.21 7.51
C ASP A 166 -25.41 0.28 6.05
N LEU A 167 -24.53 -0.32 5.23
CA LEU A 167 -24.34 0.07 3.84
C LEU A 167 -25.39 -0.51 2.87
N GLY A 168 -26.15 -1.53 3.30
CA GLY A 168 -27.12 -2.21 2.44
C GLY A 168 -26.48 -3.04 1.32
N GLN A 169 -25.20 -3.41 1.46
CA GLN A 169 -24.45 -4.20 0.49
C GLN A 169 -23.60 -5.27 1.19
N PRO A 170 -23.48 -6.49 0.64
CA PRO A 170 -22.72 -7.56 1.28
C PRO A 170 -21.21 -7.30 1.20
N ILE A 171 -20.57 -7.24 2.36
CA ILE A 171 -19.12 -7.26 2.52
C ILE A 171 -18.68 -8.73 2.63
N ILE A 172 -17.88 -9.16 1.67
CA ILE A 172 -17.53 -10.58 1.50
C ILE A 172 -16.11 -10.92 1.95
N VAL A 173 -15.26 -9.90 2.15
CA VAL A 173 -13.91 -10.02 2.69
C VAL A 173 -13.91 -9.31 4.05
N PRO A 174 -13.27 -9.87 5.09
CA PRO A 174 -13.12 -9.18 6.36
C PRO A 174 -12.58 -7.76 6.17
N PRO A 175 -13.23 -6.73 6.73
CA PRO A 175 -12.80 -5.34 6.57
C PRO A 175 -11.45 -5.12 7.25
N ARG A 176 -10.62 -4.24 6.67
CA ARG A 176 -9.46 -3.70 7.40
C ARG A 176 -9.91 -2.51 8.21
N CYS A 177 -9.84 -2.64 9.53
CA CYS A 177 -10.41 -1.68 10.47
C CYS A 177 -9.38 -0.71 11.01
N TYR A 178 -9.83 0.53 11.20
CA TYR A 178 -9.11 1.63 11.82
C TYR A 178 -10.07 2.35 12.78
N ASP A 179 -9.57 3.31 13.55
CA ASP A 179 -10.41 4.04 14.52
C ASP A 179 -11.53 4.83 13.82
N GLY A 180 -12.72 4.25 13.76
CA GLY A 180 -13.88 4.82 13.06
C GLY A 180 -13.89 4.68 11.54
N TRP A 181 -12.94 3.94 10.95
CA TRP A 181 -12.84 3.73 9.50
C TRP A 181 -12.67 2.25 9.14
N ALA A 182 -13.09 1.87 7.93
CA ALA A 182 -12.95 0.52 7.42
C ALA A 182 -12.71 0.52 5.91
N HIS A 183 -11.68 -0.18 5.45
CA HIS A 183 -11.58 -0.56 4.05
C HIS A 183 -12.40 -1.83 3.82
N VAL A 184 -13.26 -1.79 2.81
CA VAL A 184 -14.25 -2.84 2.53
C VAL A 184 -14.12 -3.33 1.09
N THR A 185 -14.46 -4.61 0.90
CA THR A 185 -14.51 -5.24 -0.43
C THR A 185 -15.84 -5.98 -0.57
N TRP A 186 -16.62 -5.67 -1.60
CA TRP A 186 -17.97 -6.20 -1.83
C TRP A 186 -18.07 -7.18 -3.02
N SER A 187 -17.00 -7.38 -3.80
CA SER A 187 -16.97 -8.39 -4.87
C SER A 187 -15.76 -9.32 -4.79
N ALA A 188 -15.99 -10.62 -4.92
CA ALA A 188 -14.94 -11.65 -4.77
C ALA A 188 -14.01 -11.67 -5.99
N VAL A 189 -14.44 -10.98 -7.05
CA VAL A 189 -13.84 -10.97 -8.36
C VAL A 189 -13.00 -9.70 -8.60
N GLY A 190 -12.80 -8.85 -7.58
CA GLY A 190 -11.69 -7.91 -7.54
C GLY A 190 -11.97 -6.43 -7.76
N ASP A 191 -13.14 -6.04 -8.29
CA ASP A 191 -13.30 -4.64 -8.73
C ASP A 191 -14.08 -3.73 -7.76
N GLY A 192 -14.66 -4.32 -6.71
CA GLY A 192 -15.53 -3.60 -5.79
C GLY A 192 -14.88 -3.37 -4.43
N SER A 193 -14.17 -2.27 -4.25
CA SER A 193 -13.61 -1.87 -2.96
C SER A 193 -13.87 -0.41 -2.64
N GLY A 194 -13.82 -0.06 -1.37
CA GLY A 194 -14.05 1.30 -0.92
C GLY A 194 -13.66 1.52 0.53
N LEU A 195 -13.86 2.75 0.98
CA LEU A 195 -13.63 3.16 2.35
C LEU A 195 -14.95 3.56 2.99
N ALA A 196 -15.21 3.09 4.19
CA ALA A 196 -16.36 3.44 5.01
C ALA A 196 -15.89 4.10 6.31
N HIS A 197 -16.74 4.94 6.90
CA HIS A 197 -16.47 5.59 8.17
C HIS A 197 -17.74 5.74 9.01
N ILE A 198 -17.58 5.90 10.32
CA ILE A 198 -18.70 6.02 11.23
C ILE A 198 -19.26 7.45 11.21
N VAL A 199 -20.53 7.61 10.81
CA VAL A 199 -21.27 8.87 10.84
C VAL A 199 -22.56 8.66 11.64
N GLY A 200 -22.74 9.43 12.72
CA GLY A 200 -23.93 9.33 13.56
C GLY A 200 -24.14 7.93 14.19
N GLY A 201 -23.05 7.21 14.47
CA GLY A 201 -23.10 5.87 15.06
C GLY A 201 -23.47 4.75 14.07
N LYS A 202 -23.37 4.99 12.77
CA LYS A 202 -23.54 3.98 11.71
C LYS A 202 -22.39 4.04 10.72
N TRP A 203 -22.10 2.93 10.07
CA TRP A 203 -21.17 2.93 8.94
C TRP A 203 -21.80 3.64 7.73
N ALA A 204 -21.08 4.59 7.16
CA ALA A 204 -21.41 5.27 5.93
C ALA A 204 -20.28 5.06 4.92
N LEU A 205 -20.63 4.83 3.65
CA LEU A 205 -19.64 4.75 2.59
C LEU A 205 -19.06 6.15 2.39
N TYR A 206 -17.75 6.26 2.54
CA TYR A 206 -17.02 7.49 2.29
C TYR A 206 -16.68 7.64 0.80
N THR A 207 -16.09 6.60 0.21
CA THR A 207 -15.82 6.54 -1.24
C THR A 207 -15.73 5.08 -1.71
N ALA A 208 -16.06 4.85 -2.98
CA ALA A 208 -15.65 3.64 -3.70
C ALA A 208 -14.34 3.88 -4.45
N PHE A 209 -13.58 2.82 -4.71
CA PHE A 209 -12.37 2.84 -5.51
C PHE A 209 -12.61 2.21 -6.90
N PRO A 210 -11.98 2.75 -7.96
CA PRO A 210 -11.13 3.95 -7.96
C PRO A 210 -11.93 5.24 -7.65
N THR A 211 -11.30 6.22 -6.99
CA THR A 211 -11.94 7.48 -6.57
C THR A 211 -11.27 8.69 -7.20
N MET A 212 -12.07 9.74 -7.48
CA MET A 212 -11.55 11.04 -7.91
C MET A 212 -11.20 11.96 -6.74
N LYS A 213 -11.43 11.52 -5.50
CA LYS A 213 -11.10 12.31 -4.32
C LYS A 213 -9.58 12.35 -4.11
N CYS A 214 -9.08 13.52 -3.77
CA CYS A 214 -7.65 13.75 -3.58
C CYS A 214 -7.14 13.16 -2.26
N PRO A 215 -5.89 12.66 -2.19
CA PRO A 215 -5.30 12.19 -0.94
C PRO A 215 -5.30 13.27 0.15
N ASP A 216 -5.04 14.53 -0.20
CA ASP A 216 -5.05 15.64 0.76
C ASP A 216 -6.44 15.96 1.30
N GLU A 217 -7.46 15.91 0.45
CA GLU A 217 -8.87 16.06 0.87
C GLU A 217 -9.27 14.88 1.77
N ALA A 218 -8.88 13.66 1.38
CA ALA A 218 -9.10 12.47 2.18
C ALA A 218 -8.41 12.54 3.55
N ARG A 219 -7.18 13.03 3.60
CA ARG A 219 -6.44 13.25 4.84
C ARG A 219 -7.12 14.29 5.72
N ALA A 220 -7.59 15.40 5.13
CA ALA A 220 -8.33 16.43 5.86
C ALA A 220 -9.65 15.90 6.45
N ASP A 221 -10.29 14.95 5.77
CA ASP A 221 -11.51 14.27 6.22
C ASP A 221 -11.21 13.18 7.28
N GLY A 222 -9.95 12.90 7.59
CA GLY A 222 -9.53 11.95 8.63
C GLY A 222 -9.31 10.52 8.15
N VAL A 223 -9.17 10.30 6.85
CA VAL A 223 -8.87 8.98 6.28
C VAL A 223 -7.54 8.45 6.84
N PRO A 224 -7.45 7.17 7.23
CA PRO A 224 -6.20 6.56 7.67
C PRO A 224 -5.10 6.68 6.62
N GLU A 225 -3.90 7.11 7.01
CA GLU A 225 -2.76 7.30 6.10
C GLU A 225 -2.45 6.04 5.27
N ALA A 226 -2.60 4.86 5.88
CA ALA A 226 -2.42 3.57 5.22
C ALA A 226 -3.36 3.33 4.02
N GLU A 227 -4.49 4.04 3.96
CA GLU A 227 -5.50 3.93 2.91
C GLU A 227 -5.39 5.06 1.88
N LEU A 228 -4.58 6.10 2.13
CA LEU A 228 -4.38 7.21 1.19
C LEU A 228 -3.71 6.77 -0.11
N GLY A 229 -2.95 5.68 -0.10
CA GLY A 229 -2.38 5.08 -1.31
C GLY A 229 -3.42 4.57 -2.30
N ASN A 230 -4.67 4.38 -1.88
CA ASN A 230 -5.79 3.98 -2.74
C ASN A 230 -6.49 5.17 -3.43
N PHE A 231 -6.14 6.41 -3.05
CA PHE A 231 -6.71 7.63 -3.62
C PHE A 231 -5.91 8.09 -4.84
N THR A 232 -6.59 8.60 -5.86
CA THR A 232 -5.93 9.12 -7.06
C THR A 232 -5.24 10.44 -6.76
N MET A 233 -3.92 10.53 -7.02
CA MET A 233 -3.16 11.77 -6.85
C MET A 233 -3.76 12.91 -7.68
N CYS A 234 -4.22 13.96 -7.00
CA CYS A 234 -4.76 15.15 -7.64
C CYS A 234 -3.66 16.16 -7.97
N ALA A 235 -3.91 16.98 -8.99
CA ALA A 235 -3.00 18.04 -9.44
C ALA A 235 -2.82 19.23 -8.47
N ARG A 236 -3.44 19.22 -7.27
CA ARG A 236 -3.35 20.35 -6.32
C ARG A 236 -2.07 20.36 -5.48
N ASP A 237 -1.33 19.26 -5.42
CA ASP A 237 -0.08 19.15 -4.66
C ASP A 237 1.12 19.84 -5.37
N SER A 238 0.88 20.53 -6.50
CA SER A 238 1.91 21.15 -7.34
C SER A 238 2.16 22.63 -7.07
N GLN A 239 1.67 23.21 -5.97
CA GLN A 239 2.00 24.60 -5.59
C GLN A 239 2.87 24.68 -4.34
N GLY A 240 4.13 24.25 -4.46
CA GLY A 240 5.13 24.62 -3.46
C GLY A 240 6.33 23.70 -3.37
N GLU A 241 7.14 23.61 -4.43
CA GLU A 241 8.61 23.66 -4.38
C GLU A 241 9.18 23.24 -5.75
N ALA A 242 9.95 24.14 -6.35
CA ALA A 242 10.59 23.94 -7.63
C ALA A 242 11.80 23.01 -7.48
N ALA A 243 11.61 21.71 -7.68
CA ALA A 243 12.65 20.75 -8.07
C ALA A 243 12.02 19.41 -8.54
N GLY A 244 11.90 19.20 -9.87
CA GLY A 244 11.75 17.88 -10.48
C GLY A 244 10.32 17.37 -10.74
N ASP A 245 9.89 17.50 -11.99
CA ASP A 245 9.28 16.46 -12.83
C ASP A 245 8.21 15.56 -12.18
N GLY A 246 6.93 15.86 -12.48
CA GLY A 246 5.85 14.90 -12.28
C GLY A 246 6.18 13.58 -12.96
N ALA A 247 5.99 12.45 -12.27
CA ALA A 247 6.34 11.11 -12.76
C ALA A 247 5.96 10.92 -14.25
N GLY A 248 6.98 10.88 -15.12
CA GLY A 248 6.84 10.78 -16.57
C GLY A 248 7.04 12.08 -17.37
N ASP A 249 7.35 13.22 -16.77
CA ASP A 249 7.72 14.39 -17.58
C ASP A 249 9.04 14.13 -18.33
N LEU A 250 9.08 14.54 -19.60
CA LEU A 250 10.22 14.38 -20.50
C LEU A 250 11.12 15.63 -20.52
N GLY A 251 10.79 16.66 -19.74
CA GLY A 251 11.57 17.90 -19.65
C GLY A 251 11.52 18.73 -20.94
N LEU A 252 10.42 18.64 -21.68
CA LEU A 252 10.21 19.37 -22.94
C LEU A 252 9.68 20.79 -22.68
N SER A 253 9.78 21.67 -23.68
CA SER A 253 9.29 23.06 -23.58
C SER A 253 7.77 23.16 -23.52
N VAL A 254 7.07 22.22 -24.14
CA VAL A 254 5.66 21.95 -23.86
C VAL A 254 5.65 21.11 -22.57
N PRO A 255 4.85 21.46 -21.55
CA PRO A 255 4.75 20.64 -20.34
C PRO A 255 3.86 19.41 -20.58
N ILE A 256 4.14 18.32 -19.85
CA ILE A 256 3.28 17.14 -19.87
C ILE A 256 1.89 17.48 -19.34
N THR A 257 0.87 16.85 -19.93
CA THR A 257 -0.54 17.07 -19.54
C THR A 257 -1.18 15.80 -19.00
N ARG A 258 -2.18 15.99 -18.13
CA ARG A 258 -3.05 14.94 -17.60
C ARG A 258 -4.50 15.39 -17.74
N PRO A 259 -5.11 15.23 -18.92
CA PRO A 259 -6.49 15.66 -19.14
C PRO A 259 -7.47 14.85 -18.28
N ALA A 260 -8.59 15.46 -17.91
CA ALA A 260 -9.66 14.77 -17.19
C ALA A 260 -10.29 13.67 -18.05
N CYS A 261 -10.81 12.64 -17.38
CA CYS A 261 -11.52 11.53 -18.04
C CYS A 261 -13.03 11.84 -18.09
N ASP A 262 -13.37 12.94 -18.77
CA ASP A 262 -14.69 13.55 -18.80
C ASP A 262 -15.46 13.30 -20.12
N GLY A 263 -14.95 12.39 -20.96
CA GLY A 263 -15.49 12.11 -22.29
C GLY A 263 -14.92 13.00 -23.39
N LEU A 264 -13.89 13.81 -23.13
CA LEU A 264 -13.20 14.56 -24.17
C LEU A 264 -12.62 13.61 -25.24
N GLY A 265 -12.97 13.86 -26.48
CA GLY A 265 -12.36 13.24 -27.65
C GLY A 265 -11.04 13.93 -28.00
N ILE A 266 -10.02 13.12 -28.27
CA ILE A 266 -8.70 13.56 -28.73
C ILE A 266 -8.32 12.90 -30.05
N VAL A 267 -7.46 13.57 -30.80
CA VAL A 267 -6.74 12.99 -31.93
C VAL A 267 -5.31 12.74 -31.50
N VAL A 268 -4.91 11.48 -31.48
CA VAL A 268 -3.51 11.09 -31.27
C VAL A 268 -2.81 11.17 -32.62
N VAL A 269 -1.76 11.98 -32.70
CA VAL A 269 -0.96 12.20 -33.91
C VAL A 269 0.37 11.44 -33.87
N TYR A 270 0.84 11.09 -32.68
CA TYR A 270 2.06 10.28 -32.51
C TYR A 270 2.02 9.50 -31.20
N SER A 271 2.66 8.34 -31.15
CA SER A 271 2.80 7.50 -29.95
C SER A 271 4.23 6.99 -29.83
N ALA A 272 4.99 7.52 -28.87
CA ALA A 272 6.35 7.06 -28.59
C ALA A 272 6.32 5.87 -27.61
N THR A 273 6.98 4.77 -27.97
CA THR A 273 7.01 3.53 -27.16
C THR A 273 8.41 2.99 -26.91
N ASN A 274 9.45 3.63 -27.47
CA ASN A 274 10.82 3.15 -27.38
C ASN A 274 11.57 3.77 -26.18
N PRO A 275 11.98 2.97 -25.18
CA PRO A 275 12.73 3.47 -24.04
C PRO A 275 14.07 4.11 -24.46
N GLY A 276 14.38 5.26 -23.87
CA GLY A 276 15.61 6.01 -24.16
C GLY A 276 15.51 7.01 -25.31
N SER A 277 14.42 7.01 -26.08
CA SER A 277 14.18 7.99 -27.15
C SER A 277 12.89 8.80 -27.00
N TYR A 278 12.12 8.60 -25.93
CA TYR A 278 10.85 9.31 -25.68
C TYR A 278 10.92 10.82 -25.86
N ALA A 279 11.84 11.51 -25.17
CA ALA A 279 11.95 12.97 -25.22
C ALA A 279 12.22 13.47 -26.64
N THR A 280 13.11 12.79 -27.37
CA THR A 280 13.45 13.12 -28.76
C THR A 280 12.26 12.89 -29.69
N GLU A 281 11.60 11.73 -29.60
CA GLU A 281 10.46 11.38 -30.45
C GLU A 281 9.26 12.32 -30.20
N VAL A 282 8.90 12.54 -28.94
CA VAL A 282 7.81 13.44 -28.55
C VAL A 282 8.13 14.88 -28.91
N GLY A 283 9.36 15.34 -28.68
CA GLY A 283 9.80 16.69 -29.06
C GLY A 283 9.70 16.94 -30.57
N ASN A 284 10.10 15.96 -31.40
CA ASN A 284 9.96 16.04 -32.84
C ASN A 284 8.49 16.06 -33.28
N ALA A 285 7.65 15.22 -32.69
CA ALA A 285 6.22 15.19 -33.00
C ALA A 285 5.51 16.49 -32.59
N LEU A 286 5.84 17.07 -31.42
CA LEU A 286 5.29 18.37 -31.01
C LEU A 286 5.71 19.50 -31.95
N ALA A 287 6.93 19.47 -32.48
CA ALA A 287 7.39 20.43 -33.48
C ALA A 287 6.67 20.27 -34.83
N ALA A 288 6.37 19.03 -35.23
CA ALA A 288 5.64 18.72 -36.47
C ALA A 288 4.14 19.04 -36.40
N HIS A 289 3.53 19.00 -35.21
CA HIS A 289 2.11 19.25 -35.01
C HIS A 289 1.87 20.46 -34.08
N PRO A 290 1.94 21.70 -34.58
CA PRO A 290 1.69 22.91 -33.78
C PRO A 290 0.36 22.86 -33.03
N GLY A 291 0.38 23.25 -31.75
CA GLY A 291 -0.78 23.21 -30.87
C GLY A 291 -1.09 21.83 -30.26
N ALA A 292 -0.32 20.79 -30.59
CA ALA A 292 -0.40 19.51 -29.91
C ALA A 292 0.12 19.59 -28.47
N LYS A 293 -0.34 18.65 -27.67
CA LYS A 293 0.04 18.40 -26.27
C LYS A 293 0.57 16.98 -26.18
N TYR A 294 1.19 16.62 -25.07
CA TYR A 294 1.52 15.22 -24.82
C TYR A 294 1.12 14.80 -23.41
N LEU A 295 0.94 13.50 -23.25
CA LEU A 295 0.62 12.83 -22.00
C LEU A 295 1.33 11.48 -21.96
N ARG A 296 1.38 10.88 -20.77
CA ARG A 296 1.77 9.49 -20.56
C ARG A 296 0.51 8.67 -20.28
N THR A 297 0.28 7.60 -21.04
CA THR A 297 -1.04 6.94 -21.07
C THR A 297 -1.38 6.16 -19.80
N ASP A 298 -0.41 5.50 -19.16
CA ASP A 298 -0.56 4.79 -17.86
C ASP A 298 -0.75 5.70 -16.65
N GLY A 299 -0.61 7.02 -16.82
CA GLY A 299 -0.92 8.05 -15.83
C GLY A 299 -2.09 8.95 -16.24
N SER A 300 -2.90 8.51 -17.20
CA SER A 300 -4.03 9.26 -17.77
C SER A 300 -5.34 8.44 -17.64
N CYS A 301 -6.18 8.40 -18.68
CA CYS A 301 -7.47 7.71 -18.63
C CYS A 301 -7.36 6.21 -18.94
N PRO A 302 -8.15 5.34 -18.28
CA PRO A 302 -8.21 3.90 -18.58
C PRO A 302 -8.58 3.58 -20.03
N SER A 303 -9.31 4.47 -20.71
CA SER A 303 -9.64 4.36 -22.14
C SER A 303 -8.45 4.51 -23.09
N LEU A 304 -7.26 4.80 -22.57
CA LEU A 304 -6.01 4.77 -23.32
C LEU A 304 -5.28 3.47 -23.05
N ARG A 305 -4.55 2.98 -24.06
CA ARG A 305 -3.64 1.84 -23.86
C ARG A 305 -2.62 2.18 -22.78
N GLN A 306 -2.58 1.39 -21.73
CA GLN A 306 -1.70 1.64 -20.60
C GLN A 306 -0.24 1.35 -20.95
N GLN A 307 0.03 0.35 -21.79
CA GLN A 307 1.38 -0.04 -22.19
C GLN A 307 1.44 -0.48 -23.65
N SER A 308 2.64 -0.43 -24.24
CA SER A 308 2.92 -1.04 -25.55
C SER A 308 2.84 -2.56 -25.47
N ASP A 309 2.93 -3.24 -26.61
CA ASP A 309 2.89 -4.71 -26.64
C ASP A 309 4.12 -5.34 -25.94
N GLU A 310 5.22 -4.59 -25.87
CA GLU A 310 6.46 -4.92 -25.17
C GLU A 310 6.44 -4.55 -23.68
N GLY A 311 5.34 -3.98 -23.17
CA GLY A 311 5.19 -3.54 -21.78
C GLY A 311 5.83 -2.17 -21.48
N ASN A 312 6.20 -1.41 -22.51
CA ASN A 312 6.80 -0.08 -22.32
C ASN A 312 5.73 0.99 -22.07
N PRO A 313 6.04 2.05 -21.31
CA PRO A 313 5.21 3.25 -21.25
C PRO A 313 4.97 3.84 -22.64
N ILE A 314 3.77 4.38 -22.85
CA ILE A 314 3.39 5.08 -24.08
C ILE A 314 3.27 6.58 -23.80
N TYR A 315 3.97 7.39 -24.59
CA TYR A 315 3.75 8.83 -24.63
C TYR A 315 2.96 9.20 -25.88
N ALA A 316 1.75 9.70 -25.69
CA ALA A 316 0.89 10.10 -26.80
C ALA A 316 1.00 11.61 -27.01
N VAL A 317 1.26 12.02 -28.24
CA VAL A 317 1.12 13.40 -28.70
C VAL A 317 -0.25 13.55 -29.31
N TYR A 318 -1.02 14.51 -28.85
CA TYR A 318 -2.44 14.62 -29.18
C TYR A 318 -2.92 16.06 -29.33
N LYS A 319 -4.07 16.22 -29.99
CA LYS A 319 -4.84 17.46 -30.07
C LYS A 319 -6.26 17.22 -29.53
N PRO A 320 -6.82 18.13 -28.70
CA PRO A 320 -8.23 18.08 -28.33
C PRO A 320 -9.13 18.20 -29.55
N ALA A 321 -10.23 17.43 -29.59
CA ALA A 321 -11.10 17.39 -30.77
C ALA A 321 -12.55 17.81 -30.48
N GLY A 322 -13.09 17.53 -29.30
CA GLY A 322 -14.48 17.84 -28.93
C GLY A 322 -15.13 16.71 -28.14
N TYR A 323 -16.45 16.75 -27.95
CA TYR A 323 -17.19 15.76 -27.15
C TYR A 323 -18.15 14.91 -27.99
N SER A 324 -18.08 15.03 -29.33
CA SER A 324 -18.89 14.25 -30.25
C SER A 324 -18.04 13.51 -31.29
N GLN A 325 -18.51 12.35 -31.74
CA GLN A 325 -17.80 11.55 -32.73
C GLN A 325 -17.52 12.33 -34.02
N SER A 326 -18.46 13.16 -34.47
CA SER A 326 -18.29 14.00 -35.66
C SER A 326 -17.15 14.99 -35.52
N GLU A 327 -16.98 15.61 -34.34
CA GLU A 327 -15.87 16.52 -34.05
C GLU A 327 -14.52 15.79 -34.02
N VAL A 328 -14.47 14.62 -33.37
CA VAL A 328 -13.28 13.75 -33.38
C VAL A 328 -12.90 13.38 -34.80
N CYS A 329 -13.85 12.92 -35.60
CA CYS A 329 -13.58 12.53 -36.98
C CYS A 329 -13.22 13.70 -37.89
N ALA A 330 -13.81 14.89 -37.68
CA ALA A 330 -13.38 16.10 -38.37
C ALA A 330 -11.93 16.45 -38.01
N ALA A 331 -11.53 16.27 -36.75
CA ALA A 331 -10.16 16.50 -36.30
C ALA A 331 -9.18 15.47 -36.87
N VAL A 332 -9.52 14.17 -36.88
CA VAL A 332 -8.69 13.11 -37.47
C VAL A 332 -8.41 13.43 -38.95
N ARG A 333 -9.45 13.80 -39.72
CA ARG A 333 -9.30 14.15 -41.14
C ARG A 333 -8.44 15.39 -41.41
N ARG A 334 -8.22 16.26 -40.41
CA ARG A 334 -7.34 17.44 -40.56
C ARG A 334 -5.86 17.08 -40.47
N GLU A 335 -5.51 16.04 -39.71
CA GLU A 335 -4.11 15.69 -39.49
C GLU A 335 -3.51 14.88 -40.67
N ASN A 336 -4.34 14.27 -41.53
CA ASN A 336 -3.97 13.57 -42.79
C ASN A 336 -2.93 12.41 -42.71
N ASP A 337 -2.36 12.16 -41.52
CA ASP A 337 -1.40 11.09 -41.25
C ASP A 337 -2.07 9.85 -40.63
N ASP A 338 -1.29 8.93 -40.03
CA ASP A 338 -1.74 7.78 -39.21
C ASP A 338 -2.43 8.20 -37.89
N ALA A 339 -2.98 9.42 -37.84
CA ALA A 339 -3.66 9.96 -36.70
C ALA A 339 -4.99 9.23 -36.46
N TYR A 340 -5.35 9.03 -35.20
CA TYR A 340 -6.56 8.31 -34.82
C TYR A 340 -7.25 8.96 -33.63
N GLY A 341 -8.57 8.75 -33.54
CA GLY A 341 -9.38 9.27 -32.45
C GLY A 341 -9.39 8.37 -31.22
N LYS A 342 -9.36 8.96 -30.03
CA LYS A 342 -9.60 8.30 -28.74
C LYS A 342 -10.55 9.12 -27.88
N TRP A 343 -11.31 8.45 -27.04
CA TRP A 343 -12.06 9.07 -25.95
C TRP A 343 -11.21 9.08 -24.69
N LEU A 344 -11.28 10.15 -23.91
CA LEU A 344 -10.70 10.26 -22.58
C LEU A 344 -11.82 10.03 -21.55
N ASP A 345 -12.01 8.78 -21.15
CA ASP A 345 -13.06 8.37 -20.22
C ASP A 345 -12.63 7.14 -19.42
N MET A 346 -13.49 6.68 -18.52
CA MET A 346 -13.21 5.57 -17.60
C MET A 346 -13.68 4.20 -18.09
N THR A 347 -14.37 4.13 -19.23
CA THR A 347 -15.20 2.98 -19.61
C THR A 347 -14.94 2.41 -21.02
N THR A 348 -14.45 3.22 -21.95
CA THR A 348 -14.15 2.81 -23.31
C THR A 348 -12.97 1.85 -23.29
N ASP A 349 -13.08 0.73 -23.99
CA ASP A 349 -11.97 -0.24 -24.10
C ASP A 349 -10.73 0.45 -24.69
N PRO A 350 -9.54 0.33 -24.05
CA PRO A 350 -8.31 0.98 -24.52
C PRO A 350 -7.88 0.62 -25.95
N GLN A 351 -8.34 -0.51 -26.49
CA GLN A 351 -8.08 -0.93 -27.87
C GLN A 351 -9.01 -0.25 -28.88
N VAL A 352 -10.15 0.27 -28.46
CA VAL A 352 -11.13 0.89 -29.36
C VAL A 352 -10.62 2.25 -29.83
N ILE A 353 -10.51 2.42 -31.14
CA ILE A 353 -10.32 3.72 -31.79
C ILE A 353 -11.69 4.27 -32.21
N VAL A 354 -11.83 5.60 -32.20
CA VAL A 354 -13.06 6.24 -32.69
C VAL A 354 -13.17 5.97 -34.19
N SER A 355 -14.25 5.32 -34.61
CA SER A 355 -14.49 5.00 -36.01
C SER A 355 -14.83 6.28 -36.79
N CYS A 356 -13.98 6.58 -37.79
CA CYS A 356 -14.02 7.72 -38.68
C CYS A 356 -13.72 7.25 -40.11
#